data_AF-A0A7J2PP48-F1
#
_entry.id   AF-A0A7J2PP48-F1
#
_cell.length_a   1.000
_cell.length_b   1.000
_cell.length_c   1.000
_cell.angle_alpha   90.00
_cell.angle_beta   90.00
_cell.angle_gamma   90.00
#
_symmetry.space_group_name_H-M   'P 1'
#
loop_
_entity.id
_entity.type
_entity.pdbx_description
1 polymer ?
#
loop_
_entity_poly.entity_id
_entity_poly.type
_entity_poly.pdbx_seq_one_letter_code
_entity_poly.pdbx_strand_id
1 'polypeptide(L)'
;MGTVTSDIGYIHTIKNEEDIKIIQSVEGITTSFIYANETGRLLIKNTGNKPITIDNIYFNETSASDIEYTFGSSSLDIQECAVVSFNIPDLAINDSDDVVINITTTSTAQTVETYNAFVDPIYYNITIDDGATIDAENLTLILYNSGKFNVTLNSIFINDTYIASSTFYENFVEVGAGDSIYLPLNVSALELIFGAINVNDEFVIIVRSEEGAEISHQVVIIP
;
A
#
# COMPACT_ATOMS: atom_id res chain seq x y z
N MET A 1 -19.53 19.27 -17.75
CA MET A 1 -19.02 17.96 -17.32
C MET A 1 -20.17 16.99 -17.39
N GLY A 2 -20.15 16.06 -18.35
CA GLY A 2 -21.20 15.05 -18.46
C GLY A 2 -20.86 13.88 -17.56
N THR A 3 -21.77 13.49 -16.68
CA THR A 3 -21.70 12.21 -15.99
C THR A 3 -21.85 11.11 -17.05
N VAL A 4 -20.79 10.33 -17.25
CA VAL A 4 -20.87 9.10 -18.04
C VAL A 4 -21.36 8.04 -17.07
N THR A 5 -22.67 7.80 -17.02
CA THR A 5 -23.20 6.60 -16.37
C THR A 5 -22.86 5.42 -17.27
N SER A 6 -21.89 4.61 -16.86
CA SER A 6 -21.71 3.28 -17.44
C SER A 6 -22.39 2.27 -16.52
N ASP A 7 -23.49 1.70 -16.97
CA ASP A 7 -23.97 0.45 -16.39
C ASP A 7 -22.87 -0.61 -16.60
N ILE A 8 -22.37 -1.20 -15.52
CA ILE A 8 -21.36 -2.28 -15.61
C ILE A 8 -22.10 -3.58 -15.96
N GLY A 9 -22.28 -3.82 -17.26
CA GLY A 9 -22.81 -5.07 -17.80
C GLY A 9 -21.73 -6.13 -17.96
N TYR A 10 -21.22 -6.68 -16.86
CA TYR A 10 -20.21 -7.75 -16.90
C TYR A 10 -20.85 -9.11 -16.62
N ILE A 11 -20.84 -10.04 -17.59
CA ILE A 11 -21.38 -11.40 -17.44
C ILE A 11 -20.24 -12.37 -17.11
N HIS A 12 -20.45 -13.23 -16.12
CA HIS A 12 -19.49 -14.25 -15.70
C HIS A 12 -20.17 -15.62 -15.63
N THR A 13 -19.41 -16.68 -15.81
CA THR A 13 -19.91 -18.05 -15.68
C THR A 13 -20.60 -18.24 -14.33
N ILE A 14 -21.81 -18.81 -14.35
CA ILE A 14 -22.60 -19.10 -13.15
C ILE A 14 -22.19 -20.47 -12.60
N LYS A 15 -21.88 -20.55 -11.30
CA LYS A 15 -21.80 -21.82 -10.58
C LYS A 15 -23.20 -22.29 -10.18
N ASN A 16 -23.38 -23.61 -10.12
CA ASN A 16 -24.65 -24.22 -9.70
C ASN A 16 -24.82 -24.26 -8.17
N GLU A 17 -24.39 -23.20 -7.48
CA GLU A 17 -24.43 -22.98 -6.03
C GLU A 17 -24.38 -21.46 -5.75
N GLU A 18 -24.48 -21.04 -4.48
CA GLU A 18 -24.19 -19.66 -4.08
C GLU A 18 -22.69 -19.40 -4.25
N ASP A 19 -22.31 -18.32 -4.93
CA ASP A 19 -20.89 -18.01 -5.19
C ASP A 19 -20.70 -16.51 -5.36
N ILE A 20 -19.53 -16.03 -4.92
CA ILE A 20 -19.14 -14.63 -4.99
C ILE A 20 -17.69 -14.55 -5.45
N LYS A 21 -17.35 -13.51 -6.21
CA LYS A 21 -15.98 -13.26 -6.64
C LYS A 21 -15.64 -11.78 -6.59
N ILE A 22 -14.35 -11.50 -6.43
CA ILE A 22 -13.79 -10.17 -6.70
C ILE A 22 -13.31 -10.19 -8.16
N ILE A 23 -13.60 -9.12 -8.89
CA ILE A 23 -13.21 -8.98 -10.29
C ILE A 23 -12.06 -7.97 -10.35
N GLN A 24 -10.84 -8.48 -10.55
CA GLN A 24 -9.65 -7.64 -10.62
C GLN A 24 -9.67 -6.66 -11.80
N SER A 25 -10.08 -7.13 -12.97
CA SER A 25 -10.13 -6.31 -14.19
C SER A 25 -11.27 -6.73 -15.12
N VAL A 26 -11.73 -5.78 -15.93
CA VAL A 26 -12.70 -5.98 -17.01
C VAL A 26 -12.10 -5.40 -18.29
N GLU A 27 -11.96 -6.21 -19.33
CA GLU A 27 -11.38 -5.81 -20.63
C GLU A 27 -10.00 -5.14 -20.52
N GLY A 28 -9.19 -5.58 -19.54
CA GLY A 28 -7.85 -5.03 -19.29
C GLY A 28 -7.85 -3.73 -18.47
N ILE A 29 -9.01 -3.23 -18.05
CA ILE A 29 -9.14 -2.10 -17.13
C ILE A 29 -9.17 -2.65 -15.70
N THR A 30 -8.24 -2.23 -14.85
CA THR A 30 -8.25 -2.57 -13.42
C THR A 30 -9.48 -1.99 -12.74
N THR A 31 -10.30 -2.86 -12.15
CA THR A 31 -11.55 -2.49 -11.47
C THR A 31 -11.49 -2.65 -9.96
N SER A 32 -10.58 -3.52 -9.48
CA SER A 32 -10.33 -3.73 -8.05
C SER A 32 -8.85 -3.46 -7.75
N PHE A 33 -8.59 -2.66 -6.74
CA PHE A 33 -7.25 -2.27 -6.30
C PHE A 33 -7.27 -1.87 -4.81
N ILE A 34 -6.15 -2.07 -4.14
CA ILE A 34 -5.95 -1.68 -2.75
C ILE A 34 -4.94 -0.55 -2.74
N TYR A 35 -5.36 0.66 -2.36
CA TYR A 35 -4.41 1.72 -2.09
C TYR A 35 -3.82 1.53 -0.71
N ALA A 36 -2.51 1.69 -0.57
CA ALA A 36 -1.85 1.67 0.73
C ALA A 36 -2.31 2.89 1.55
N ASN A 37 -2.84 2.66 2.75
CA ASN A 37 -3.31 3.69 3.69
C ASN A 37 -4.31 4.73 3.14
N GLU A 38 -4.93 4.46 2.00
CA GLU A 38 -5.98 5.29 1.40
C GLU A 38 -7.24 4.46 1.06
N THR A 39 -8.22 5.11 0.44
CA THR A 39 -9.49 4.50 0.05
C THR A 39 -9.31 3.54 -1.12
N GLY A 40 -9.39 2.22 -0.87
CA GLY A 40 -9.36 1.19 -1.91
C GLY A 40 -10.70 1.02 -2.64
N ARG A 41 -10.72 0.14 -3.65
CA ARG A 41 -11.93 -0.21 -4.41
C ARG A 41 -11.98 -1.68 -4.78
N LEU A 42 -13.15 -2.32 -4.65
CA LEU A 42 -13.40 -3.67 -5.17
C LEU A 42 -14.65 -3.69 -6.05
N LEU A 43 -14.56 -4.40 -7.18
CA LEU A 43 -15.70 -4.85 -7.96
C LEU A 43 -16.04 -6.28 -7.54
N ILE A 44 -17.21 -6.44 -6.92
CA ILE A 44 -17.69 -7.70 -6.37
C ILE A 44 -18.84 -8.19 -7.23
N LYS A 45 -18.88 -9.49 -7.54
CA LYS A 45 -19.93 -10.08 -8.38
C LYS A 45 -20.52 -11.34 -7.77
N ASN A 46 -21.85 -11.42 -7.80
CA ASN A 46 -22.56 -12.68 -7.58
C ASN A 46 -22.38 -13.58 -8.81
N THR A 47 -21.62 -14.67 -8.62
CA THR A 47 -21.34 -15.67 -9.67
C THR A 47 -22.06 -16.98 -9.41
N GLY A 48 -22.93 -17.02 -8.40
CA GLY A 48 -23.79 -18.15 -8.09
C GLY A 48 -25.14 -18.11 -8.80
N ASN A 49 -25.98 -19.09 -8.47
CA ASN A 49 -27.32 -19.25 -9.02
C ASN A 49 -28.44 -18.81 -8.06
N LYS A 50 -28.11 -18.09 -6.99
CA LYS A 50 -29.06 -17.52 -6.01
C LYS A 50 -28.63 -16.12 -5.59
N PRO A 51 -29.57 -15.28 -5.12
CA PRO A 51 -29.23 -13.99 -4.51
C PRO A 51 -28.35 -14.17 -3.26
N ILE A 52 -27.44 -13.22 -3.02
CA ILE A 52 -26.56 -13.18 -1.85
C ILE A 52 -26.58 -11.78 -1.22
N THR A 53 -26.26 -11.68 0.06
CA THR A 53 -26.01 -10.40 0.73
C THR A 53 -24.62 -10.41 1.32
N ILE A 54 -23.79 -9.43 0.95
CA ILE A 54 -22.46 -9.21 1.53
C ILE A 54 -22.65 -8.86 3.01
N ASP A 55 -21.93 -9.58 3.87
CA ASP A 55 -21.98 -9.42 5.33
C ASP A 55 -20.78 -8.62 5.81
N ASN A 56 -19.57 -9.11 5.57
CA ASN A 56 -18.33 -8.44 5.97
C ASN A 56 -17.26 -8.47 4.87
N ILE A 57 -16.39 -7.47 4.88
CA ILE A 57 -15.18 -7.39 4.06
C ILE A 57 -14.00 -7.21 5.02
N TYR A 58 -13.04 -8.13 4.95
CA TYR A 58 -11.83 -8.12 5.76
C TYR A 58 -10.59 -7.94 4.89
N PHE A 59 -9.61 -7.21 5.41
CA PHE A 59 -8.30 -6.99 4.84
C PHE A 59 -7.25 -7.41 5.89
N ASN A 60 -6.46 -8.45 5.61
CA ASN A 60 -5.52 -9.04 6.56
C ASN A 60 -6.17 -9.31 7.94
N GLU A 61 -7.36 -9.91 7.93
CA GLU A 61 -8.19 -10.20 9.12
C GLU A 61 -8.83 -8.97 9.80
N THR A 62 -8.48 -7.75 9.41
CA THR A 62 -9.09 -6.51 9.90
C THR A 62 -10.35 -6.17 9.12
N SER A 63 -11.46 -5.86 9.80
CA SER A 63 -12.69 -5.43 9.13
C SER A 63 -12.50 -4.08 8.47
N ALA A 64 -12.97 -3.95 7.23
CA ALA A 64 -13.03 -2.66 6.55
C ALA A 64 -13.98 -1.70 7.28
N SER A 65 -13.74 -0.39 7.16
CA SER A 65 -14.66 0.66 7.59
C SER A 65 -15.08 1.54 6.42
N ASP A 66 -16.08 2.39 6.67
CA ASP A 66 -16.57 3.39 5.70
C ASP A 66 -16.88 2.79 4.33
N ILE A 67 -17.44 1.57 4.32
CA ILE A 67 -17.83 0.89 3.09
C ILE A 67 -18.95 1.67 2.41
N GLU A 68 -18.65 2.21 1.23
CA GLU A 68 -19.61 2.90 0.37
C GLU A 68 -19.82 2.11 -0.92
N TYR A 69 -21.09 1.86 -1.24
CA TYR A 69 -21.50 1.22 -2.49
C TYR A 69 -21.65 2.28 -3.58
N THR A 70 -20.56 2.57 -4.28
CA THR A 70 -20.52 3.52 -5.40
C THR A 70 -21.31 3.04 -6.63
N PHE A 71 -21.54 1.72 -6.73
CA PHE A 71 -22.47 1.09 -7.66
C PHE A 71 -23.08 -0.16 -7.02
N GLY A 72 -24.34 -0.46 -7.35
CA GLY A 72 -25.05 -1.62 -6.82
C GLY A 72 -25.41 -1.48 -5.33
N SER A 73 -25.49 -2.60 -4.63
CA SER A 73 -25.77 -2.63 -3.19
C SER A 73 -25.13 -3.85 -2.53
N SER A 74 -25.24 -3.97 -1.20
CA SER A 74 -24.80 -5.17 -0.49
C SER A 74 -25.61 -6.42 -0.84
N SER A 75 -26.84 -6.26 -1.33
CA SER A 75 -27.67 -7.34 -1.84
C SER A 75 -27.45 -7.46 -3.35
N LEU A 76 -27.04 -8.65 -3.79
CA LEU A 76 -26.73 -8.95 -5.18
C LEU A 76 -27.63 -10.08 -5.67
N ASP A 77 -28.56 -9.77 -6.58
CA ASP A 77 -29.25 -10.80 -7.35
C ASP A 77 -28.27 -11.54 -8.27
N ILE A 78 -28.78 -12.59 -8.92
CA ILE A 78 -27.97 -13.42 -9.83
C ILE A 78 -27.33 -12.54 -10.89
N GLN A 79 -26.01 -12.65 -11.02
CA GLN A 79 -25.18 -11.86 -11.95
C GLN A 79 -25.08 -10.37 -11.65
N GLU A 80 -25.65 -9.86 -10.57
CA GLU A 80 -25.41 -8.47 -10.18
C GLU A 80 -24.00 -8.26 -9.64
N CYS A 81 -23.57 -7.01 -9.67
CA CYS A 81 -22.29 -6.58 -9.13
C CYS A 81 -22.45 -5.33 -8.26
N ALA A 82 -21.51 -5.16 -7.35
CA ALA A 82 -21.33 -3.96 -6.56
C ALA A 82 -19.91 -3.44 -6.74
N VAL A 83 -19.77 -2.12 -6.76
CA VAL A 83 -18.47 -1.47 -6.62
C VAL A 83 -18.43 -0.82 -5.25
N VAL A 84 -17.55 -1.33 -4.40
CA VAL A 84 -17.35 -0.83 -3.04
C VAL A 84 -16.08 -0.01 -2.97
N SER A 85 -16.15 1.17 -2.35
CA SER A 85 -15.01 1.89 -1.82
C SER A 85 -14.99 1.71 -0.30
N PHE A 86 -13.80 1.68 0.28
CA PHE A 86 -13.62 1.39 1.70
C PHE A 86 -12.33 2.01 2.21
N ASN A 87 -12.27 2.23 3.51
CA ASN A 87 -11.04 2.50 4.23
C ASN A 87 -10.64 1.25 5.04
N ILE A 88 -9.35 1.14 5.35
CA ILE A 88 -8.83 0.10 6.23
C ILE A 88 -8.22 0.80 7.45
N PRO A 89 -9.03 1.12 8.47
CA PRO A 89 -8.54 1.86 9.62
C PRO A 89 -7.50 1.00 10.36
N ASP A 90 -6.49 1.65 10.91
CA ASP A 90 -5.45 1.05 11.75
C ASP A 90 -4.56 0.00 11.07
N LEU A 91 -4.73 -0.28 9.77
CA LEU A 91 -3.83 -1.14 9.01
C LEU A 91 -2.83 -0.29 8.23
N ALA A 92 -1.61 -0.17 8.77
CA ALA A 92 -0.49 0.46 8.06
C ALA A 92 0.05 -0.51 6.99
N ILE A 93 -0.31 -0.24 5.74
CA ILE A 93 0.10 -0.99 4.54
C ILE A 93 1.12 -0.12 3.77
N ASN A 94 2.11 -0.77 3.15
CA ASN A 94 3.07 -0.14 2.25
C ASN A 94 2.92 -0.71 0.84
N ASP A 95 3.47 -0.03 -0.17
CA ASP A 95 3.42 -0.43 -1.59
C ASP A 95 3.94 -1.87 -1.85
N SER A 96 4.82 -2.39 -0.98
CA SER A 96 5.35 -3.75 -1.07
C SER A 96 4.44 -4.84 -0.51
N ASP A 97 3.38 -4.48 0.21
CA ASP A 97 2.64 -5.43 1.04
C ASP A 97 1.57 -6.19 0.24
N ASP A 98 1.47 -7.48 0.51
CA ASP A 98 0.35 -8.30 0.07
C ASP A 98 -0.84 -8.15 1.04
N VAL A 99 -2.02 -7.92 0.49
CA VAL A 99 -3.26 -7.75 1.24
C VAL A 99 -4.22 -8.89 0.89
N VAL A 100 -4.52 -9.72 1.89
CA VAL A 100 -5.51 -10.79 1.80
C VAL A 100 -6.89 -10.20 2.06
N ILE A 101 -7.73 -10.27 1.04
CA ILE A 101 -9.12 -9.82 1.09
C ILE A 101 -10.00 -11.04 1.33
N ASN A 102 -10.86 -10.97 2.33
CA ASN A 102 -11.89 -11.98 2.57
C ASN A 102 -13.27 -11.31 2.58
N ILE A 103 -14.16 -11.75 1.71
CA ILE A 103 -15.55 -11.29 1.68
C ILE A 103 -16.45 -12.43 2.11
N THR A 104 -17.23 -12.20 3.16
CA THR A 104 -18.25 -13.12 3.63
C THR A 104 -19.63 -12.64 3.21
N THR A 105 -20.56 -13.59 3.08
CA THR A 105 -21.97 -13.29 2.87
C THR A 105 -22.80 -13.79 4.04
N THR A 106 -24.07 -13.41 4.10
CA THR A 106 -25.05 -13.99 5.04
C THR A 106 -25.38 -15.46 4.73
N SER A 107 -24.93 -15.95 3.57
CA SER A 107 -25.01 -17.35 3.13
C SER A 107 -23.69 -18.09 3.39
N THR A 108 -23.50 -19.27 2.81
CA THR A 108 -22.22 -19.99 2.87
C THR A 108 -21.19 -19.52 1.84
N ALA A 109 -21.57 -18.67 0.89
CA ALA A 109 -20.65 -18.12 -0.10
C ALA A 109 -19.64 -17.16 0.54
N GLN A 110 -18.39 -17.32 0.16
CA GLN A 110 -17.27 -16.44 0.53
C GLN A 110 -16.23 -16.45 -0.58
N THR A 111 -15.39 -15.42 -0.63
CA THR A 111 -14.22 -15.40 -1.51
C THR A 111 -13.02 -14.84 -0.78
N VAL A 112 -11.85 -15.41 -1.07
CA VAL A 112 -10.56 -14.97 -0.54
C VAL A 112 -9.61 -14.76 -1.71
N GLU A 113 -9.07 -13.56 -1.83
CA GLU A 113 -8.12 -13.20 -2.88
C GLU A 113 -6.99 -12.35 -2.30
N THR A 114 -5.80 -12.44 -2.89
CA THR A 114 -4.63 -11.65 -2.50
C THR A 114 -4.37 -10.59 -3.55
N TYR A 115 -4.21 -9.35 -3.09
CA TYR A 115 -3.89 -8.20 -3.91
C TYR A 115 -2.63 -7.55 -3.39
N ASN A 116 -1.78 -7.08 -4.30
CA ASN A 116 -0.69 -6.20 -3.91
C ASN A 116 -1.28 -4.83 -3.59
N ALA A 117 -0.83 -4.24 -2.49
CA ALA A 117 -1.04 -2.84 -2.24
C ALA A 117 -0.40 -2.00 -3.34
N PHE A 118 -0.91 -0.79 -3.52
CA PHE A 118 -0.41 0.15 -4.50
C PHE A 118 -0.41 1.56 -3.92
N VAL A 119 0.64 2.32 -4.21
CA VAL A 119 0.68 3.77 -4.01
C VAL A 119 0.77 4.44 -5.36
N ASP A 120 -0.10 5.42 -5.63
CA ASP A 120 -0.02 6.17 -6.88
C ASP A 120 1.18 7.15 -6.84
N PRO A 121 2.23 6.90 -7.66
CA PRO A 121 3.45 7.72 -7.65
C PRO A 121 3.23 9.14 -8.19
N ILE A 122 2.06 9.43 -8.77
CA ILE A 122 1.68 10.81 -9.11
C ILE A 122 1.45 11.62 -7.84
N TYR A 123 0.94 11.00 -6.77
CA TYR A 123 0.60 11.68 -5.52
C TYR A 123 1.71 11.55 -4.48
N TYR A 124 2.22 10.34 -4.25
CA TYR A 124 3.25 10.06 -3.25
C TYR A 124 4.39 9.29 -3.88
N ASN A 125 5.57 9.89 -3.96
CA ASN A 125 6.73 9.27 -4.59
C ASN A 125 8.01 9.73 -3.91
N ILE A 126 8.59 8.83 -3.12
CA ILE A 126 9.86 9.05 -2.45
C ILE A 126 10.98 8.34 -3.17
N THR A 127 12.12 9.01 -3.25
CA THR A 127 13.36 8.47 -3.83
C THR A 127 14.52 8.85 -2.93
N ILE A 128 15.58 8.04 -2.93
CA ILE A 128 16.85 8.36 -2.30
C ILE A 128 17.81 8.79 -3.40
N ASP A 129 18.48 9.93 -3.22
CA ASP A 129 19.53 10.40 -4.13
C ASP A 129 20.87 9.74 -3.79
N ASP A 130 21.47 9.07 -4.78
CA ASP A 130 22.80 8.44 -4.73
C ASP A 130 23.92 9.45 -4.41
N GLY A 131 23.67 10.76 -4.52
CA GLY A 131 24.57 11.83 -4.13
C GLY A 131 24.81 11.95 -2.62
N ALA A 132 24.16 11.11 -1.81
CA ALA A 132 24.43 10.90 -0.39
C ALA A 132 25.93 10.77 -0.09
N THR A 133 26.46 11.63 0.78
CA THR A 133 27.82 11.46 1.30
C THR A 133 27.81 10.31 2.31
N ILE A 134 28.63 9.30 2.05
CA ILE A 134 28.83 8.14 2.93
C ILE A 134 30.31 8.04 3.21
N ASP A 135 30.80 8.63 4.29
CA ASP A 135 32.17 8.39 4.74
C ASP A 135 32.17 7.51 5.99
N ALA A 136 33.35 7.10 6.44
CA ALA A 136 33.51 6.23 7.60
C ALA A 136 32.97 6.82 8.92
N GLU A 137 32.62 8.12 8.95
CA GLU A 137 32.13 8.80 10.15
C GLU A 137 30.64 9.15 10.06
N ASN A 138 30.15 9.53 8.87
CA ASN A 138 28.79 9.99 8.65
C ASN A 138 28.17 9.35 7.40
N LEU A 139 26.93 8.90 7.56
CA LEU A 139 26.03 8.56 6.46
C LEU A 139 25.00 9.69 6.37
N THR A 140 24.74 10.23 5.18
CA THR A 140 23.66 11.22 4.97
C THR A 140 22.73 10.74 3.90
N LEU A 141 21.48 10.43 4.25
CA LEU A 141 20.46 10.08 3.26
C LEU A 141 19.77 11.35 2.78
N ILE A 142 19.65 11.49 1.47
CA ILE A 142 18.89 12.58 0.86
C ILE A 142 17.62 11.97 0.29
N LEU A 143 16.48 12.27 0.91
CA LEU A 143 15.18 11.82 0.45
C LEU A 143 14.50 12.93 -0.33
N TYR A 144 14.05 12.62 -1.54
CA TYR A 144 13.33 13.55 -2.40
C TYR A 144 11.90 13.06 -2.63
N ASN A 145 10.94 13.99 -2.50
CA ASN A 145 9.54 13.73 -2.80
C ASN A 145 9.19 14.29 -4.19
N SER A 146 9.04 13.39 -5.17
CA SER A 146 8.61 13.72 -6.54
C SER A 146 7.09 13.75 -6.70
N GLY A 147 6.34 13.40 -5.66
CA GLY A 147 4.88 13.38 -5.66
C GLY A 147 4.28 14.79 -5.66
N LYS A 148 2.97 14.84 -5.91
CA LYS A 148 2.18 16.09 -5.82
C LYS A 148 1.78 16.47 -4.40
N PHE A 149 1.80 15.52 -3.48
CA PHE A 149 1.44 15.72 -2.08
C PHE A 149 2.64 15.53 -1.18
N ASN A 150 2.56 16.12 0.00
CA ASN A 150 3.57 15.94 1.02
C ASN A 150 3.57 14.48 1.49
N VAL A 151 4.75 14.01 1.94
CA VAL A 151 4.93 12.65 2.42
C VAL A 151 5.47 12.69 3.84
N THR A 152 4.84 11.97 4.76
CA THR A 152 5.26 11.92 6.16
C THR A 152 6.09 10.67 6.38
N LEU A 153 7.37 10.82 6.74
CA LEU A 153 8.21 9.67 7.04
C LEU A 153 7.71 8.91 8.27
N ASN A 154 7.52 7.60 8.11
CA ASN A 154 7.06 6.70 9.16
C ASN A 154 8.23 5.90 9.78
N SER A 155 9.03 5.26 8.93
CA SER A 155 10.08 4.35 9.39
C SER A 155 11.22 4.20 8.40
N ILE A 156 12.40 3.90 8.93
CA ILE A 156 13.60 3.58 8.16
C ILE A 156 14.17 2.27 8.67
N PHE A 157 14.51 1.38 7.75
CA PHE A 157 15.19 0.13 8.01
C PHE A 157 16.51 0.10 7.27
N ILE A 158 17.52 -0.51 7.88
CA ILE A 158 18.81 -0.81 7.26
C ILE A 158 19.05 -2.30 7.45
N ASN A 159 19.25 -3.05 6.35
CA ASN A 159 19.40 -4.51 6.36
C ASN A 159 18.32 -5.19 7.23
N ASP A 160 17.06 -4.86 6.94
CA ASP A 160 15.86 -5.34 7.65
C ASP A 160 15.77 -4.98 9.15
N THR A 161 16.67 -4.12 9.65
CA THR A 161 16.68 -3.68 11.05
C THR A 161 16.11 -2.27 11.17
N TYR A 162 15.08 -2.11 12.01
CA TYR A 162 14.47 -0.80 12.28
C TYR A 162 15.48 0.16 12.92
N ILE A 163 15.59 1.36 12.35
CA ILE A 163 16.43 2.44 12.86
C ILE A 163 15.54 3.48 13.53
N ALA A 164 15.69 3.61 14.85
CA ALA A 164 14.91 4.57 15.62
C ALA A 164 15.18 6.01 15.15
N SER A 165 14.14 6.85 15.13
CA SER A 165 14.24 8.27 14.76
C SER A 165 15.29 9.04 15.57
N SER A 166 15.51 8.66 16.83
CA SER A 166 16.54 9.23 17.70
C SER A 166 17.98 8.99 17.24
N THR A 167 18.19 8.09 16.28
CA THR A 167 19.50 7.81 15.67
C THR A 167 19.90 8.91 14.67
N PHE A 168 18.91 9.65 14.17
CA PHE A 168 19.10 10.75 13.22
C PHE A 168 19.27 12.07 13.97
N TYR A 169 20.04 13.00 13.40
CA TYR A 169 20.22 14.33 14.02
C TYR A 169 18.94 15.17 13.99
N GLU A 170 18.10 14.95 12.97
CA GLU A 170 16.79 15.56 12.85
C GLU A 170 15.72 14.47 12.95
N ASN A 171 14.69 14.71 13.75
CA ASN A 171 13.55 13.78 13.83
C ASN A 171 12.82 13.77 12.49
N PHE A 172 12.19 12.64 12.16
CA PHE A 172 11.37 12.50 10.96
C PHE A 172 10.38 13.65 10.83
N VAL A 173 10.39 14.27 9.65
CA VAL A 173 9.51 15.36 9.27
C VAL A 173 8.85 15.01 7.94
N GLU A 174 7.74 15.70 7.71
CA GLU A 174 7.08 15.78 6.42
C GLU A 174 8.05 16.31 5.33
N VAL A 175 8.09 15.62 4.19
CA VAL A 175 8.80 16.03 2.98
C VAL A 175 7.80 16.70 2.05
N GLY A 176 7.96 18.01 1.84
CA GLY A 176 7.12 18.78 0.93
C GLY A 176 7.14 18.24 -0.49
N ALA A 177 6.04 18.41 -1.23
CA ALA A 177 5.97 18.05 -2.65
C ALA A 177 7.02 18.83 -3.47
N GLY A 178 7.93 18.12 -4.14
CA GLY A 178 9.06 18.69 -4.88
C GLY A 178 10.25 19.13 -4.02
N ASP A 179 10.20 18.87 -2.72
CA ASP A 179 11.29 19.17 -1.78
C ASP A 179 12.12 17.92 -1.45
N SER A 180 13.22 18.16 -0.72
CA SER A 180 14.06 17.11 -0.14
C SER A 180 14.33 17.38 1.33
N ILE A 181 14.66 16.30 2.04
CA ILE A 181 15.20 16.36 3.40
C ILE A 181 16.53 15.64 3.46
N TYR A 182 17.35 16.09 4.40
CA TYR A 182 18.65 15.50 4.69
C TYR A 182 18.55 14.78 6.02
N LEU A 183 18.83 13.48 6.01
CA LEU A 183 18.83 12.63 7.19
C LEU A 183 20.27 12.20 7.47
N PRO A 184 21.09 13.06 8.11
CA PRO A 184 22.39 12.66 8.58
C PRO A 184 22.24 11.66 9.74
N LEU A 185 23.07 10.63 9.72
CA LEU A 185 23.21 9.62 10.77
C LEU A 185 24.69 9.39 11.09
N ASN A 186 24.95 9.16 12.37
CA ASN A 186 26.30 8.88 12.84
C ASN A 186 26.64 7.39 12.64
N VAL A 187 27.74 7.08 11.94
CA VAL A 187 28.15 5.69 11.70
C VAL A 187 28.40 4.95 13.01
N SER A 188 28.99 5.59 14.03
CA SER A 188 29.19 4.94 15.33
C SER A 188 27.88 4.57 16.03
N ALA A 189 26.78 5.29 15.77
CA ALA A 189 25.47 4.89 16.28
C ALA A 189 24.95 3.63 15.57
N LEU A 190 25.21 3.50 14.26
CA LEU A 190 24.93 2.29 13.49
C LEU A 190 25.83 1.13 13.95
N GLU A 191 27.09 1.38 14.32
CA GLU A 191 27.99 0.35 14.84
C GLU A 191 27.52 -0.26 16.16
N LEU A 192 26.77 0.50 16.97
CA LEU A 192 26.12 -0.05 18.17
C LEU A 192 25.02 -1.06 17.85
N ILE A 193 24.46 -1.01 16.64
CA ILE A 193 23.38 -1.89 16.16
C ILE A 193 23.97 -3.08 15.39
N PHE A 194 24.88 -2.80 14.45
CA PHE A 194 25.39 -3.79 13.50
C PHE A 194 26.80 -4.33 13.82
N GLY A 195 27.50 -3.72 14.78
CA GLY A 195 28.93 -3.97 15.02
C GLY A 195 29.82 -3.11 14.10
N ALA A 196 31.11 -3.44 14.04
CA ALA A 196 32.07 -2.65 13.26
C ALA A 196 31.66 -2.55 11.78
N ILE A 197 31.61 -1.33 11.26
CA ILE A 197 31.27 -1.01 9.85
C ILE A 197 32.56 -0.67 9.11
N ASN A 198 32.78 -1.29 7.96
CA ASN A 198 33.98 -1.16 7.16
C ASN A 198 33.69 -0.55 5.78
N VAL A 199 34.72 0.02 5.16
CA VAL A 199 34.67 0.43 3.75
C VAL A 199 34.32 -0.78 2.88
N ASN A 200 33.42 -0.56 1.92
CA ASN A 200 32.76 -1.54 1.05
C ASN A 200 31.68 -2.42 1.71
N ASP A 201 31.32 -2.17 2.97
CA ASP A 201 30.10 -2.78 3.50
C ASP A 201 28.88 -2.22 2.73
N GLU A 202 27.90 -3.09 2.51
CA GLU A 202 26.69 -2.77 1.76
C GLU A 202 25.48 -2.68 2.71
N PHE A 203 24.71 -1.62 2.57
CA PHE A 203 23.47 -1.42 3.30
C PHE A 203 22.29 -1.33 2.33
N VAL A 204 21.28 -2.15 2.57
CA VAL A 204 19.96 -2.01 1.95
C VAL A 204 19.10 -1.17 2.87
N ILE A 205 18.76 0.02 2.41
CA ILE A 205 17.97 1.00 3.15
C ILE A 205 16.55 0.96 2.62
N ILE A 206 15.59 0.79 3.51
CA ILE A 206 14.16 0.87 3.18
C ILE A 206 13.59 2.06 3.94
N VAL A 207 12.94 2.98 3.24
CA VAL A 207 12.23 4.12 3.82
C VAL A 207 10.76 3.99 3.50
N ARG A 208 9.92 4.16 4.52
CA ARG A 208 8.46 4.07 4.43
C ARG A 208 7.80 5.35 4.92
N SER A 209 6.68 5.70 4.31
CA SER A 209 5.84 6.82 4.70
C SER A 209 4.53 6.40 5.35
N GLU A 210 3.87 7.34 6.04
CA GLU A 210 2.53 7.11 6.60
C GLU A 210 1.48 6.87 5.51
N GLU A 211 1.71 7.43 4.32
CA GLU A 211 0.87 7.24 3.13
C GLU A 211 1.18 5.94 2.37
N GLY A 212 2.07 5.10 2.94
CA GLY A 212 2.41 3.78 2.41
C GLY A 212 3.46 3.79 1.29
N ALA A 213 3.97 4.96 0.89
CA ALA A 213 5.04 5.06 -0.09
C ALA A 213 6.31 4.40 0.45
N GLU A 214 6.98 3.60 -0.37
CA GLU A 214 8.19 2.87 0.01
C GLU A 214 9.29 3.05 -1.04
N ILE A 215 10.54 3.15 -0.58
CA ILE A 215 11.73 3.05 -1.42
C ILE A 215 12.75 2.11 -0.79
N SER A 216 13.29 1.21 -1.59
CA SER A 216 14.47 0.41 -1.27
C SER A 216 15.66 0.92 -2.06
N HIS A 217 16.77 1.17 -1.37
CA HIS A 217 17.98 1.71 -1.98
C HIS A 217 19.22 1.06 -1.37
N GLN A 218 20.14 0.62 -2.22
CA GLN A 218 21.38 0.00 -1.80
C GLN A 218 22.51 1.03 -1.81
N VAL A 219 23.22 1.13 -0.70
CA VAL A 219 24.40 2.00 -0.56
C VAL A 219 25.64 1.20 -0.18
N VAL A 220 26.81 1.72 -0.55
CA VAL A 220 28.13 1.14 -0.25
C VAL A 220 28.92 2.16 0.57
N ILE A 221 29.52 1.74 1.68
CA ILE A 221 30.40 2.61 2.47
C ILE A 221 31.67 2.90 1.66
N ILE A 222 31.94 4.19 1.40
CA ILE A 222 33.16 4.63 0.69
C ILE A 222 34.18 5.23 1.68
N PRO A 223 35.46 5.37 1.29
CA PRO A 223 36.54 5.86 2.16
C PRO A 223 36.33 7.30 2.66
#